data_AF-M0NYX9-F1
#
_entry.id   AF-M0NYX9-F1
#
_cell.length_a   1.000
_cell.length_b   1.000
_cell.length_c   1.000
_cell.angle_alpha   90.00
_cell.angle_beta   90.00
_cell.angle_gamma   90.00
#
_symmetry.space_group_name_H-M   'P 1'
#
loop_
_entity.id
_entity.type
_entity.pdbx_description
1 polymer ?
#
loop_
_entity_poly.entity_id
_entity_poly.type
_entity_poly.pdbx_seq_one_letter_code
_entity_poly.pdbx_strand_id
1 'polypeptide(L)'
;MVSLTLLSTALMGLLVVATFVAVAQIGAKRTAPGAGSVSRYDAITGTLGDVARTPVVWAVAFVAIAVGIGAVALLAVGDFGVSEGLSGSLLTVAYAAVGLLLTGFVFLGAYFAVRGRGLGNAHGVAAGSFASGLVFLVLIVTELLVGVIG
;
A
#
# COMPACT_ATOMS: atom_id res chain seq x y z
N MET A 1 -9.43 30.98 -22.31
CA MET A 1 -9.51 30.03 -21.18
C MET A 1 -9.36 28.59 -21.62
N VAL A 2 -10.07 28.14 -22.67
CA VAL A 2 -9.99 26.77 -23.22
C VAL A 2 -8.58 26.36 -23.69
N SER A 3 -7.83 27.28 -24.31
CA SER A 3 -6.45 27.02 -24.76
C SER A 3 -5.47 26.74 -23.62
N LEU A 4 -5.64 27.43 -22.49
CA LEU A 4 -4.80 27.28 -21.29
C LEU A 4 -5.09 25.95 -20.57
N THR A 5 -6.36 25.54 -20.51
CA THR A 5 -6.73 24.21 -20.00
C THR A 5 -6.22 23.09 -20.89
N LEU A 6 -6.32 23.23 -22.22
CA LEU A 6 -5.78 22.22 -23.15
C LEU A 6 -4.25 22.12 -23.09
N LEU A 7 -3.56 23.27 -23.01
CA LEU A 7 -2.12 23.32 -22.83
C LEU A 7 -1.70 22.68 -21.50
N SER A 8 -2.40 22.97 -20.41
CA SER A 8 -2.13 22.38 -19.09
C SER A 8 -2.35 20.88 -19.09
N THR A 9 -3.45 20.39 -19.66
CA THR A 9 -3.73 18.95 -19.78
C THR A 9 -2.68 18.24 -20.64
N ALA A 10 -2.27 18.84 -21.76
CA ALA A 10 -1.23 18.29 -22.61
C ALA A 10 0.13 18.24 -21.90
N LEU A 11 0.53 19.32 -21.21
CA LEU A 11 1.76 19.37 -20.43
C LEU A 11 1.75 18.35 -19.29
N MET A 12 0.64 18.21 -18.58
CA MET A 12 0.52 17.25 -17.49
C MET A 12 0.56 15.81 -17.99
N GLY A 13 -0.10 15.52 -19.11
CA GLY A 13 -0.02 14.22 -19.78
C GLY A 13 1.41 13.89 -20.23
N LEU A 14 2.12 14.87 -20.79
CA LEU A 14 3.51 14.70 -21.22
C LEU A 14 4.45 14.49 -20.02
N LEU A 15 4.21 15.16 -18.91
CA LEU A 15 4.96 14.99 -17.65
C LEU A 15 4.77 13.58 -17.07
N VAL A 16 3.54 13.04 -17.11
CA VAL A 16 3.25 11.65 -16.70
C VAL A 16 3.99 10.65 -17.59
N VAL A 17 3.94 10.83 -18.92
CA VAL A 17 4.66 9.96 -19.87
C VAL A 17 6.17 10.04 -19.65
N ALA A 18 6.72 11.24 -19.48
CA ALA A 18 8.14 11.44 -19.23
C ALA A 18 8.59 10.77 -17.92
N THR A 19 7.78 10.88 -16.86
CA THR A 19 8.06 10.24 -15.57
C THR A 19 8.04 8.72 -15.70
N PHE A 20 7.06 8.17 -16.41
CA PHE A 20 6.97 6.73 -16.67
C PHE A 20 8.19 6.20 -17.44
N VAL A 21 8.60 6.93 -18.49
CA VAL A 21 9.80 6.59 -19.27
C VAL A 21 11.07 6.67 -18.41
N ALA A 22 11.21 7.71 -17.59
CA ALA A 22 12.36 7.87 -16.70
C ALA A 22 12.47 6.70 -15.69
N VAL A 23 11.35 6.31 -15.07
CA VAL A 23 11.30 5.17 -14.15
C VAL A 23 11.62 3.85 -14.87
N ALA A 24 11.08 3.64 -16.08
CA ALA A 24 11.36 2.46 -16.89
C ALA A 24 12.85 2.36 -17.26
N GLN A 25 13.50 3.47 -17.62
CA GLN A 25 14.94 3.51 -17.92
C GLN A 25 15.81 3.22 -16.70
N ILE A 26 15.41 3.70 -15.51
CA ILE A 26 16.11 3.41 -14.25
C ILE A 26 15.96 1.93 -13.88
N GLY A 27 14.78 1.34 -14.11
CA GLY A 27 14.55 -0.09 -13.92
C GLY A 27 15.38 -0.96 -14.86
N ALA A 28 15.52 -0.55 -16.13
CA ALA A 28 16.30 -1.29 -17.13
C ALA A 28 17.82 -1.28 -16.90
N LYS A 29 18.34 -0.30 -16.14
CA LYS A 29 19.78 -0.15 -15.87
C LYS A 29 20.26 -0.89 -14.61
N ARG A 30 19.38 -1.59 -13.88
CA ARG A 30 19.80 -2.39 -12.72
C ARG A 30 20.39 -3.73 -13.18
N THR A 31 21.71 -3.78 -13.28
CA THR A 31 22.46 -5.04 -13.26
C THR A 31 22.27 -5.69 -11.87
N ALA A 32 21.88 -6.98 -11.86
CA ALA A 32 21.71 -7.73 -10.62
C ALA A 32 23.00 -7.65 -9.76
N PRO A 33 22.91 -7.31 -8.45
CA PRO A 33 24.09 -7.23 -7.60
C PRO A 33 24.82 -8.57 -7.59
N GLY A 34 26.11 -8.54 -7.95
CA GLY A 34 26.99 -9.70 -7.90
C GLY A 34 27.17 -10.21 -6.48
N ALA A 35 27.05 -11.53 -6.31
CA ALA A 35 27.35 -12.26 -5.09
C ALA A 35 28.81 -12.03 -4.68
N GLY A 36 29.07 -11.51 -3.48
CA GLY A 36 30.45 -11.36 -3.02
C GLY A 36 30.73 -10.62 -1.72
N SER A 37 29.73 -10.04 -1.05
CA SER A 37 29.93 -9.51 0.30
C SER A 37 28.70 -9.83 1.13
N VAL A 38 28.89 -10.44 2.31
CA VAL A 38 27.81 -10.58 3.30
C VAL A 38 27.38 -9.18 3.68
N SER A 39 26.36 -8.69 2.98
CA SER A 39 25.88 -7.33 3.15
C SER A 39 25.12 -7.26 4.47
N ARG A 40 25.21 -6.14 5.18
CA ARG A 40 24.31 -5.85 6.32
C ARG A 40 22.84 -6.07 5.93
N TYR A 41 22.51 -5.87 4.65
CA TYR A 41 21.22 -6.19 4.07
C TYR A 41 20.87 -7.68 4.15
N ASP A 42 21.81 -8.58 3.86
CA ASP A 42 21.59 -10.04 3.91
C ASP A 42 21.39 -10.52 5.36
N ALA A 43 22.12 -9.94 6.31
CA ALA A 43 21.93 -10.23 7.74
C ALA A 43 20.56 -9.76 8.25
N ILE A 44 20.12 -8.56 7.86
CA ILE A 44 18.80 -8.02 8.24
C ILE A 44 17.68 -8.81 7.56
N THR A 45 17.80 -9.11 6.27
CA THR A 45 16.77 -9.89 5.55
C THR A 45 16.72 -11.36 5.99
N GLY A 46 17.85 -11.94 6.39
CA GLY A 46 17.89 -13.27 7.00
C GLY A 46 17.12 -13.31 8.31
N THR A 47 17.46 -12.41 9.24
CA THR A 47 16.77 -12.31 10.54
C THR A 47 15.29 -11.96 10.41
N LEU A 48 14.91 -11.02 9.53
CA LEU A 48 13.50 -10.74 9.22
C LEU A 48 12.81 -11.95 8.57
N GLY A 49 13.53 -12.71 7.75
CA GLY A 49 13.03 -13.92 7.11
C GLY A 49 12.68 -15.00 8.13
N ASP A 50 13.52 -15.20 9.14
CA ASP A 50 13.28 -16.18 10.21
C ASP A 50 12.08 -15.79 11.08
N VAL A 51 11.96 -14.50 11.41
CA VAL A 51 10.80 -13.96 12.13
C VAL A 51 9.52 -14.13 11.30
N ALA A 52 9.56 -13.77 10.01
CA ALA A 52 8.40 -13.86 9.11
C ALA A 52 7.96 -15.30 8.81
N ARG A 53 8.84 -16.30 8.96
CA ARG A 53 8.50 -17.72 8.80
C ARG A 53 7.82 -18.33 10.02
N THR A 54 7.83 -17.64 11.16
CA THR A 54 7.24 -18.16 12.41
C THR A 54 5.74 -17.84 12.44
N PRO A 55 4.83 -18.83 12.35
CA PRO A 55 3.38 -18.58 12.25
C PRO A 55 2.80 -17.81 13.44
N VAL A 56 3.35 -18.05 14.64
CA VAL A 56 2.95 -17.36 15.88
C VAL A 56 3.17 -15.85 15.78
N VAL A 57 4.22 -15.40 15.09
CA VAL A 57 4.52 -13.97 14.93
C VAL A 57 3.38 -13.27 14.18
N TRP A 58 2.86 -13.89 13.13
CA TRP A 58 1.72 -13.35 12.37
C TRP A 58 0.44 -13.31 13.19
N ALA A 59 0.18 -14.37 13.98
CA ALA A 59 -0.98 -14.41 14.87
C ALA A 59 -0.93 -13.30 15.92
N VAL A 60 0.22 -13.13 16.59
CA VAL A 60 0.43 -12.08 17.60
C VAL A 60 0.36 -10.69 16.97
N ALA A 61 1.00 -10.48 15.81
CA ALA A 61 0.94 -9.22 15.09
C ALA A 61 -0.48 -8.86 14.68
N PHE A 62 -1.26 -9.82 14.17
CA PHE A 62 -2.65 -9.61 13.83
C PHE A 62 -3.47 -9.19 15.06
N VAL A 63 -3.35 -9.90 16.18
CA VAL A 63 -4.06 -9.55 17.41
C VAL A 63 -3.67 -8.17 17.91
N ALA A 64 -2.37 -7.85 17.94
CA ALA A 64 -1.88 -6.55 18.36
C ALA A 64 -2.40 -5.41 17.48
N ILE A 65 -2.40 -5.58 16.16
CA ILE A 65 -2.93 -4.61 15.21
C ILE A 65 -4.44 -4.46 15.37
N ALA A 66 -5.18 -5.57 15.47
CA ALA A 66 -6.63 -5.56 15.61
C ALA A 66 -7.06 -4.87 16.91
N VAL A 67 -6.43 -5.22 18.03
CA VAL A 67 -6.67 -4.58 19.33
C VAL A 67 -6.27 -3.11 19.28
N GLY A 68 -5.14 -2.77 18.67
CA GLY A 68 -4.68 -1.38 18.55
C GLY A 68 -5.64 -0.51 17.75
N ILE A 69 -6.06 -0.95 16.56
CA ILE A 69 -7.04 -0.23 15.73
C ILE A 69 -8.39 -0.15 16.45
N GLY A 70 -8.83 -1.24 17.09
CA GLY A 70 -10.07 -1.26 17.88
C GLY A 70 -10.03 -0.27 19.03
N ALA A 71 -8.91 -0.20 19.77
CA ALA A 71 -8.73 0.75 20.86
C ALA A 71 -8.76 2.20 20.35
N VAL A 72 -8.09 2.50 19.23
CA VAL A 72 -8.12 3.84 18.61
C VAL A 72 -9.55 4.21 18.20
N ALA A 73 -10.29 3.28 17.58
CA ALA A 73 -11.67 3.51 17.19
C ALA A 73 -12.58 3.74 18.42
N LEU A 74 -12.41 2.95 19.49
CA LEU A 74 -13.16 3.12 20.74
C LEU A 74 -12.84 4.46 21.41
N LEU A 75 -11.57 4.88 21.45
CA LEU A 75 -11.20 6.19 21.98
C LEU A 75 -11.79 7.35 21.18
N ALA A 76 -11.96 7.16 19.87
CA ALA A 76 -12.46 8.18 18.98
C ALA A 76 -13.99 8.34 19.03
N VAL A 77 -14.73 7.26 19.31
CA VAL A 77 -16.20 7.27 19.37
C VAL A 77 -16.73 7.30 20.81
N GLY A 78 -15.94 6.85 21.77
CA GLY A 78 -16.35 6.75 23.17
C GLY A 78 -16.29 8.08 23.91
N ASP A 79 -17.14 8.23 24.93
CA ASP A 79 -17.18 9.39 25.81
C ASP A 79 -16.08 9.33 26.88
N PHE A 80 -14.83 9.34 26.43
CA PHE A 80 -13.64 9.28 27.29
C PHE A 80 -13.04 10.66 27.58
N GLY A 81 -13.78 11.74 27.32
CA GLY A 81 -13.30 13.12 27.49
C GLY A 81 -12.25 13.57 26.47
N VAL A 82 -12.17 12.88 25.33
CA VAL A 82 -11.30 13.27 24.19
C VAL A 82 -11.93 14.47 23.48
N SER A 83 -11.11 15.47 23.12
CA SER A 83 -11.64 16.64 22.40
C SER A 83 -12.14 16.26 21.02
N GLU A 84 -13.23 16.90 20.57
CA GLU A 84 -13.89 16.60 19.30
C GLU A 84 -12.94 16.64 18.09
N GLY A 85 -11.97 17.58 18.10
CA GLY A 85 -10.94 17.68 17.06
C GLY A 85 -9.94 16.51 17.04
N LEU A 86 -9.65 15.91 18.20
CA LEU A 86 -8.82 14.71 18.30
C LEU A 86 -9.59 13.46 17.89
N SER A 87 -10.86 13.35 18.28
CA SER A 87 -11.74 12.23 17.92
C SER A 87 -11.86 12.05 16.41
N GLY A 88 -12.11 13.12 15.66
CA GLY A 88 -12.16 13.07 14.20
C GLY A 88 -10.83 12.60 13.57
N SER A 89 -9.70 13.09 14.10
CA SER A 89 -8.37 12.69 13.63
C SER A 89 -8.06 11.22 13.91
N LEU A 90 -8.44 10.71 15.08
CA LEU A 90 -8.25 9.31 15.47
C LEU A 90 -9.07 8.37 14.58
N LEU A 91 -10.31 8.73 14.26
CA LEU A 91 -11.13 7.98 13.30
C LEU A 91 -10.49 7.95 11.91
N THR A 92 -10.02 9.08 11.41
CA THR A 92 -9.33 9.15 10.11
C THR A 92 -8.10 8.26 10.08
N VAL A 93 -7.29 8.26 11.15
CA VAL A 93 -6.12 7.38 11.27
C VAL A 93 -6.54 5.90 11.28
N ALA A 94 -7.59 5.55 12.03
CA ALA A 94 -8.11 4.18 12.06
C ALA A 94 -8.58 3.73 10.67
N TYR A 95 -9.35 4.55 9.96
CA TYR A 95 -9.81 4.24 8.61
C TYR A 95 -8.66 4.12 7.62
N ALA A 96 -7.66 5.01 7.68
CA ALA A 96 -6.47 4.94 6.84
C ALA A 96 -5.68 3.65 7.10
N ALA A 97 -5.50 3.27 8.37
CA ALA A 97 -4.82 2.03 8.75
C ALA A 97 -5.56 0.79 8.22
N VAL A 98 -6.88 0.74 8.39
CA VAL A 98 -7.71 -0.37 7.86
C VAL A 98 -7.66 -0.42 6.33
N GLY A 99 -7.80 0.73 5.66
CA GLY A 99 -7.71 0.81 4.19
C GLY A 99 -6.36 0.33 3.67
N LEU A 100 -5.26 0.68 4.35
CA LEU A 100 -3.92 0.21 4.02
C LEU A 100 -3.79 -1.31 4.22
N LEU A 101 -4.30 -1.84 5.32
CA LEU A 101 -4.28 -3.29 5.58
C LEU A 101 -5.07 -4.07 4.53
N LEU A 102 -6.27 -3.59 4.15
CA LEU A 102 -7.09 -4.21 3.11
C LEU A 102 -6.37 -4.17 1.76
N THR A 103 -5.79 -3.03 1.40
CA THR A 103 -5.04 -2.89 0.15
C THR A 103 -3.83 -3.82 0.13
N GLY A 104 -3.07 -3.87 1.23
CA GLY A 104 -1.94 -4.78 1.39
C GLY A 104 -2.35 -6.24 1.32
N PHE A 105 -3.45 -6.62 1.97
CA PHE A 105 -4.02 -7.97 1.92
C PHE A 105 -4.39 -8.37 0.48
N VAL A 106 -5.07 -7.50 -0.25
CA VAL A 106 -5.45 -7.75 -1.65
C VAL A 106 -4.21 -7.89 -2.54
N PHE A 107 -3.22 -7.01 -2.36
CA PHE A 107 -1.95 -7.08 -3.09
C PHE A 107 -1.21 -8.39 -2.81
N LEU A 108 -0.98 -8.72 -1.53
CA LEU A 108 -0.24 -9.92 -1.12
C LEU A 108 -1.00 -11.19 -1.54
N GLY A 109 -2.33 -11.20 -1.41
CA GLY A 109 -3.17 -12.30 -1.86
C GLY A 109 -3.03 -12.57 -3.36
N ALA A 110 -3.12 -11.52 -4.19
CA ALA A 110 -2.92 -11.62 -5.63
C ALA A 110 -1.49 -12.06 -5.98
N TYR A 111 -0.48 -11.50 -5.31
CA TYR A 111 0.93 -11.86 -5.48
C TYR A 111 1.16 -13.35 -5.21
N PHE A 112 0.75 -13.85 -4.03
CA PHE A 112 0.98 -15.25 -3.65
C PHE A 112 0.10 -16.21 -4.45
N ALA A 113 -1.12 -15.81 -4.85
CA ALA A 113 -1.98 -16.64 -5.70
C ALA A 113 -1.38 -16.86 -7.10
N VAL A 114 -0.70 -15.86 -7.66
CA VAL A 114 0.02 -16.01 -8.94
C VAL A 114 1.30 -16.82 -8.75
N ARG A 115 2.06 -16.56 -7.68
CA ARG A 115 3.28 -17.30 -7.36
C ARG A 115 3.03 -18.78 -7.08
N GLY A 116 1.94 -19.10 -6.39
CA GLY A 116 1.53 -20.49 -6.09
C GLY A 116 1.19 -21.31 -7.34
N ARG A 117 0.93 -20.64 -8.47
CA ARG A 117 0.75 -21.28 -9.78
C ARG A 117 2.06 -21.45 -10.57
N GLY A 118 3.21 -21.23 -9.93
CA GLY A 118 4.52 -21.35 -10.56
C GLY A 118 4.94 -20.14 -11.42
N LEU A 119 4.13 -19.08 -11.46
CA LEU A 119 4.47 -17.85 -12.18
C LEU A 119 5.46 -17.03 -11.33
N GLY A 120 6.59 -16.65 -11.91
CA GLY A 120 7.68 -15.98 -11.19
C GLY A 120 7.30 -14.65 -10.54
N ASN A 121 8.21 -14.09 -9.71
CA ASN A 121 7.96 -12.90 -8.90
C ASN A 121 7.42 -11.69 -9.69
N ALA A 122 7.86 -11.51 -10.94
CA ALA A 122 7.42 -10.41 -11.79
C ALA A 122 5.91 -10.46 -12.07
N HIS A 123 5.37 -11.64 -12.35
CA HIS A 123 3.94 -11.83 -12.59
C HIS A 123 3.12 -11.60 -11.32
N GLY A 124 3.64 -12.06 -10.17
CA GLY A 124 3.02 -11.81 -8.88
C GLY A 124 2.92 -10.32 -8.57
N VAL A 125 3.99 -9.55 -8.81
CA VAL A 125 3.98 -8.09 -8.61
C VAL A 125 3.01 -7.41 -9.58
N ALA A 126 2.98 -7.81 -10.85
CA ALA A 126 2.05 -7.27 -11.82
C ALA A 126 0.58 -7.48 -11.40
N ALA A 127 0.23 -8.70 -10.98
CA ALA A 127 -1.11 -9.02 -10.50
C ALA A 127 -1.47 -8.29 -9.20
N GLY A 128 -0.53 -8.19 -8.26
CA GLY A 128 -0.69 -7.41 -7.03
C GLY A 128 -0.98 -5.94 -7.33
N SER A 129 -0.17 -5.32 -8.19
CA SER A 129 -0.34 -3.91 -8.59
C SER A 129 -1.68 -3.65 -9.26
N PHE A 130 -2.11 -4.56 -10.14
CA PHE A 130 -3.42 -4.48 -10.77
C PHE A 130 -4.55 -4.58 -9.74
N ALA A 131 -4.46 -5.52 -8.81
CA ALA A 131 -5.44 -5.70 -7.74
C ALA A 131 -5.51 -4.48 -6.80
N SER A 132 -4.36 -3.89 -6.42
CA SER A 132 -4.34 -2.64 -5.65
C SER A 132 -4.93 -1.46 -6.43
N GLY A 133 -4.73 -1.40 -7.75
CA GLY A 133 -5.35 -0.39 -8.60
C GLY A 133 -6.88 -0.51 -8.63
N LEU A 134 -7.41 -1.75 -8.63
CA LEU A 134 -8.84 -1.99 -8.51
C LEU A 134 -9.40 -1.53 -7.15
N VAL A 135 -8.69 -1.79 -6.05
CA VAL A 135 -9.07 -1.27 -4.72
C VAL A 135 -9.14 0.25 -4.74
N PHE A 136 -8.14 0.91 -5.34
CA PHE A 136 -8.14 2.37 -5.47
C PHE A 136 -9.31 2.87 -6.33
N LEU A 137 -9.65 2.18 -7.41
CA LEU A 137 -10.82 2.52 -8.23
C LEU A 137 -12.12 2.39 -7.44
N VAL A 138 -12.27 1.33 -6.63
CA VAL A 138 -13.42 1.16 -5.72
C VAL A 138 -13.50 2.32 -4.72
N LEU A 139 -12.38 2.77 -4.16
CA LEU A 139 -12.35 3.93 -3.28
C LEU A 139 -12.84 5.19 -3.99
N ILE A 140 -12.35 5.48 -5.21
CA ILE A 140 -12.81 6.62 -6.01
C ILE A 140 -14.30 6.54 -6.30
N VAL A 141 -14.79 5.37 -6.72
CA VAL A 141 -16.22 5.19 -7.03
C VAL A 141 -17.08 5.38 -5.79
N THR A 142 -16.65 4.86 -4.65
CA THR A 142 -17.35 5.03 -3.37
C THR A 142 -17.38 6.51 -2.97
N GLU A 143 -16.26 7.20 -3.14
CA GLU A 143 -16.16 8.64 -2.87
C GLU A 143 -17.11 9.44 -3.76
N LEU A 144 -17.19 9.13 -5.05
CA LEU A 144 -18.09 9.82 -5.98
C LEU A 144 -19.58 9.56 -5.69
N LEU A 145 -19.92 8.39 -5.17
CA LEU A 145 -21.29 8.00 -4.86
C LEU A 145 -21.78 8.52 -3.52
N VAL A 146 -20.91 8.48 -2.50
CA VAL A 146 -21.29 8.73 -1.10
C VAL A 146 -20.79 10.10 -0.60
N GLY A 147 -19.71 10.63 -1.17
CA GLY A 147 -19.08 11.89 -0.75
C GLY A 147 -18.51 11.80 0.66
N VAL A 148 -17.48 10.97 0.87
CA VAL A 148 -16.91 10.67 2.20
C VAL A 148 -15.78 11.63 2.59
N ILE A 149 -15.11 12.26 1.61
CA ILE A 149 -13.97 13.19 1.79
C ILE A 149 -14.41 14.66 1.56
N GLY A 150 -15.72 14.94 1.55
CA GLY A 150 -16.30 16.28 1.38
C GLY A 150 -16.57 17.02 2.69
#